data_AF-A0A7K7DMH7-F1
#
_entry.id   AF-A0A7K7DMH7-F1
#
_cell.length_a   1.000
_cell.length_b   1.000
_cell.length_c   1.000
_cell.angle_alpha   90.00
_cell.angle_beta   90.00
_cell.angle_gamma   90.00
#
_symmetry.space_group_name_H-M   'P 1'
#
loop_
_entity.id
_entity.type
_entity.pdbx_description
1 polymer ?
#
loop_
_entity_poly.entity_id
_entity_poly.type
_entity_poly.pdbx_seq_one_letter_code
_entity_poly.pdbx_strand_id
1 'polypeptide(L)'
;GLGGFAGVRAPLLSLSLQLHAEYCRDKDAYLPHRLVQAWELAQFIRHTSKAADVVLLGGDLNMHPEDVGIRLLRGWTGLQDAFAEAMHFEGCKNGCTLVPDNCFTDKSELLPFPLGIRIDYILYKAISSFTVKCEELKTTTGRAPGMDIPFSDHEAVMATLHIQRQGQPAGATLGTADPALADVVTEARAEVGAGLRAARRQRYSSGRMAVLALLLLLLQAAAALATLAGLGTEQPFPKLSFCLLAFLALGVLVLATGLHLFHTMEVKMLHGTEDQMWMVLRALQERP
;
A
#
# COMPACT_ATOMS: atom_id res chain seq x y z
N GLY A 1 32.79 -15.23 42.64
CA GLY A 1 32.69 -14.39 41.43
C GLY A 1 31.34 -14.60 40.81
N LEU A 2 30.43 -13.63 40.94
CA LEU A 2 29.14 -13.63 40.28
C LEU A 2 29.34 -12.99 38.91
N GLY A 3 29.50 -13.81 37.88
CA GLY A 3 29.46 -13.35 36.49
C GLY A 3 28.05 -12.86 36.21
N GLY A 4 27.86 -11.54 36.23
CA GLY A 4 26.60 -10.93 35.83
C GLY A 4 26.35 -11.25 34.36
N PHE A 5 25.24 -11.92 34.06
CA PHE A 5 24.65 -11.91 32.72
C PHE A 5 24.25 -10.47 32.41
N ALA A 6 25.16 -9.70 31.83
CA ALA A 6 24.82 -8.45 31.19
C ALA A 6 23.96 -8.80 29.96
N GLY A 7 22.65 -8.86 30.16
CA GLY A 7 21.69 -9.07 29.08
C GLY A 7 21.92 -8.04 27.98
N VAL A 8 21.86 -8.49 26.72
CA VAL A 8 21.99 -7.62 25.56
C VAL A 8 20.78 -6.68 25.55
N ARG A 9 20.99 -5.39 25.83
CA ARG A 9 20.00 -4.33 25.60
C ARG A 9 20.23 -3.73 24.21
N ALA A 10 19.22 -3.84 23.35
CA ALA A 10 19.17 -3.27 22.01
C ALA A 10 17.80 -2.56 21.85
N PRO A 11 17.74 -1.23 21.66
CA PRO A 11 16.50 -0.54 21.34
C PRO A 11 15.94 -1.08 20.02
N LEU A 12 14.68 -1.50 20.07
CA LEU A 12 13.96 -2.11 18.97
C LEU A 12 12.91 -1.14 18.42
N LEU A 13 12.93 -0.91 17.11
CA LEU A 13 11.81 -0.30 16.39
C LEU A 13 11.00 -1.42 15.74
N SER A 14 9.77 -1.64 16.20
CA SER A 14 8.84 -2.63 15.63
C SER A 14 7.66 -1.92 14.99
N LEU A 15 7.36 -2.26 13.73
CA LEU A 15 6.25 -1.74 12.95
C LEU A 15 5.38 -2.92 12.47
N SER A 16 4.07 -2.80 12.61
CA SER A 16 3.09 -3.77 12.10
C SER A 16 2.00 -3.04 11.31
N LEU A 17 1.77 -3.45 10.06
CA LEU A 17 0.94 -2.70 9.12
C LEU A 17 0.18 -3.65 8.19
N GLN A 18 -0.87 -3.13 7.57
CA GLN A 18 -1.52 -3.75 6.42
C GLN A 18 -1.59 -2.74 5.27
N LEU A 19 -1.00 -3.08 4.12
CA LEU A 19 -1.10 -2.25 2.91
C LEU A 19 -2.42 -2.53 2.19
N HIS A 20 -2.81 -1.66 1.26
CA HIS A 20 -4.02 -1.84 0.47
C HIS A 20 -4.03 -3.23 -0.19
N ALA A 21 -5.19 -3.87 -0.37
CA ALA A 21 -5.26 -5.19 -0.99
C ALA A 21 -5.01 -5.16 -2.51
N GLU A 22 -4.55 -6.27 -3.07
CA GLU A 22 -4.60 -6.54 -4.51
C GLU A 22 -5.88 -7.33 -4.83
N TYR A 23 -6.87 -6.69 -5.44
CA TYR A 23 -8.15 -7.36 -5.78
C TYR A 23 -8.13 -8.05 -7.15
N CYS A 24 -7.15 -7.74 -8.01
CA CYS A 24 -7.06 -8.31 -9.34
C CYS A 24 -5.65 -8.14 -9.90
N ARG A 25 -4.94 -9.26 -10.11
CA ARG A 25 -3.56 -9.24 -10.63
C ARG A 25 -3.46 -8.63 -12.02
N ASP A 26 -4.40 -8.92 -12.92
CA ASP A 26 -4.37 -8.44 -14.30
C ASP A 26 -4.76 -6.96 -14.44
N LYS A 27 -5.57 -6.44 -13.51
CA LYS A 27 -6.14 -5.09 -13.55
C LYS A 27 -6.03 -4.42 -12.20
N ASP A 28 -4.79 -4.22 -11.77
CA ASP A 28 -4.54 -3.65 -10.47
C ASP A 28 -4.60 -2.11 -10.49
N ALA A 29 -5.79 -1.58 -10.19
CA ALA A 29 -5.99 -0.14 -10.05
C ALA A 29 -5.34 0.44 -8.76
N TYR A 30 -4.98 -0.41 -7.81
CA TYR A 30 -4.51 -0.02 -6.48
C TYR A 30 -3.00 -0.14 -6.30
N LEU A 31 -2.28 -0.71 -7.27
CA LEU A 31 -0.81 -0.73 -7.27
C LEU A 31 -0.20 0.65 -6.98
N PRO A 32 -0.63 1.77 -7.63
CA PRO A 32 -0.10 3.09 -7.31
C PRO A 32 -0.33 3.49 -5.85
N HIS A 33 -1.44 3.09 -5.24
CA HIS A 33 -1.72 3.38 -3.83
C HIS A 33 -0.82 2.55 -2.90
N ARG A 34 -0.62 1.26 -3.20
CA ARG A 34 0.34 0.41 -2.45
C ARG A 34 1.76 0.96 -2.55
N LEU A 35 2.16 1.49 -3.71
CA LEU A 35 3.47 2.11 -3.89
C LEU A 35 3.62 3.43 -3.12
N VAL A 36 2.58 4.25 -3.05
CA VAL A 36 2.58 5.44 -2.18
C VAL A 36 2.77 5.02 -0.71
N GLN A 37 2.00 4.04 -0.24
CA GLN A 37 2.11 3.56 1.14
C GLN A 37 3.48 2.94 1.44
N ALA A 38 4.02 2.12 0.52
CA ALA A 38 5.34 1.52 0.63
C ALA A 38 6.44 2.59 0.66
N TRP A 39 6.33 3.64 -0.17
CA TRP A 39 7.25 4.76 -0.18
C TRP A 39 7.22 5.57 1.12
N GLU A 40 6.03 5.91 1.61
CA GLU A 40 5.86 6.63 2.89
C GLU A 40 6.43 5.81 4.06
N LEU A 41 6.16 4.51 4.09
CA LEU A 41 6.73 3.59 5.08
C LEU A 41 8.25 3.55 5.00
N ALA A 42 8.80 3.46 3.79
CA ALA A 42 10.24 3.38 3.58
C ALA A 42 10.93 4.68 4.05
N GLN A 43 10.33 5.83 3.78
CA GLN A 43 10.77 7.13 4.30
C GLN A 43 10.69 7.18 5.82
N PHE A 44 9.57 6.78 6.41
CA PHE A 44 9.37 6.73 7.85
C PHE A 44 10.45 5.89 8.54
N ILE A 45 10.71 4.68 8.03
CA ILE A 45 11.75 3.78 8.56
C ILE A 45 13.12 4.45 8.47
N ARG A 46 13.49 5.05 7.33
CA ARG A 46 14.79 5.73 7.21
C ARG A 46 14.96 6.89 8.19
N HIS A 47 13.90 7.66 8.44
CA HIS A 47 13.96 8.81 9.33
C HIS A 47 13.99 8.42 10.81
N THR A 48 13.25 7.37 11.20
CA THR A 48 13.09 6.96 12.61
C THR A 48 14.11 5.91 13.06
N SER A 49 14.65 5.11 12.14
CA SER A 49 15.53 4.00 12.50
C SER A 49 16.92 4.40 13.02
N LYS A 50 17.32 5.67 12.90
CA LYS A 50 18.61 6.16 13.42
C LYS A 50 18.77 6.01 14.94
N ALA A 51 17.67 5.88 15.67
CA ALA A 51 17.66 5.72 17.12
C ALA A 51 17.48 4.26 17.59
N ALA A 52 17.43 3.30 16.66
CA ALA A 52 17.23 1.89 16.96
C ALA A 52 18.48 1.07 16.61
N ASP A 53 18.74 0.03 17.38
CA ASP A 53 19.80 -0.95 17.09
C ASP A 53 19.28 -2.06 16.16
N VAL A 54 17.98 -2.36 16.24
CA VAL A 54 17.29 -3.32 15.37
C VAL A 54 15.96 -2.73 14.91
N VAL A 55 15.64 -2.93 13.64
CA VAL A 55 14.33 -2.59 13.06
C VAL A 55 13.66 -3.87 12.62
N LEU A 56 12.40 -4.03 13.02
CA LEU A 56 11.50 -5.07 12.57
C LEU A 56 10.29 -4.42 11.90
N LEU A 57 9.91 -4.97 10.76
CA LEU A 57 8.67 -4.64 10.07
C LEU A 57 7.93 -5.95 9.81
N GLY A 58 6.74 -6.09 10.35
CA GLY A 58 5.85 -7.23 10.13
C GLY A 58 4.53 -6.82 9.49
N GLY A 59 3.85 -7.75 8.84
CA GLY A 59 2.45 -7.61 8.45
C GLY A 59 2.16 -7.99 7.01
N ASP A 60 0.91 -7.77 6.63
CA ASP A 60 0.38 -8.05 5.29
C ASP A 60 0.67 -6.87 4.36
N LEU A 61 1.64 -7.06 3.47
CA LEU A 61 2.08 -6.03 2.53
C LEU A 61 1.32 -6.08 1.20
N ASN A 62 0.44 -7.08 0.99
CA ASN A 62 -0.40 -7.20 -0.23
C ASN A 62 0.38 -7.01 -1.54
N MET A 63 1.65 -7.42 -1.56
CA MET A 63 2.52 -7.41 -2.73
C MET A 63 3.38 -8.65 -2.73
N HIS A 64 3.60 -9.21 -3.92
CA HIS A 64 4.44 -10.39 -4.10
C HIS A 64 5.93 -10.03 -3.92
N PRO A 65 6.80 -11.02 -3.64
CA PRO A 65 8.20 -10.75 -3.31
C PRO A 65 8.97 -9.98 -4.39
N GLU A 66 8.63 -10.22 -5.66
CA GLU A 66 9.27 -9.60 -6.83
C GLU A 66 8.56 -8.32 -7.29
N ASP A 67 7.44 -7.95 -6.67
CA ASP A 67 6.72 -6.72 -7.01
C ASP A 67 7.56 -5.49 -6.65
N VAL A 68 7.42 -4.45 -7.46
CA VAL A 68 8.22 -3.23 -7.35
C VAL A 68 8.11 -2.57 -5.97
N GLY A 69 6.97 -2.68 -5.28
CA GLY A 69 6.82 -2.12 -3.94
C GLY A 69 7.64 -2.85 -2.87
N ILE A 70 7.78 -4.18 -2.93
CA ILE A 70 8.64 -4.93 -2.01
C ILE A 70 10.12 -4.65 -2.30
N ARG A 71 10.51 -4.65 -3.58
CA ARG A 71 11.87 -4.28 -4.00
C ARG A 71 12.22 -2.85 -3.60
N LEU A 72 11.29 -1.91 -3.78
CA LEU A 72 11.44 -0.51 -3.39
C LEU A 72 11.62 -0.40 -1.87
N LEU A 73 10.74 -0.99 -1.09
CA LEU A 73 10.80 -0.95 0.37
C LEU A 73 12.12 -1.52 0.89
N ARG A 74 12.52 -2.71 0.42
CA ARG A 74 13.77 -3.37 0.83
C ARG A 74 15.00 -2.59 0.38
N GLY A 75 15.06 -2.22 -0.90
CA GLY A 75 16.19 -1.48 -1.46
C GLY A 75 16.37 -0.10 -0.82
N TRP A 76 15.27 0.60 -0.54
CA TRP A 76 15.31 1.93 0.06
C TRP A 76 15.64 1.90 1.55
N THR A 77 15.18 0.90 2.29
CA THR A 77 15.37 0.81 3.75
C THR A 77 16.57 -0.03 4.18
N GLY A 78 17.07 -0.90 3.31
CA GLY A 78 18.07 -1.94 3.64
C GLY A 78 17.51 -3.09 4.47
N LEU A 79 16.18 -3.25 4.54
CA LEU A 79 15.55 -4.37 5.23
C LEU A 79 15.76 -5.69 4.46
N GLN A 80 16.12 -6.73 5.20
CA GLN A 80 16.24 -8.10 4.73
C GLN A 80 14.92 -8.84 4.94
N ASP A 81 14.63 -9.80 4.08
CA ASP A 81 13.43 -10.63 4.15
C ASP A 81 13.73 -11.89 4.98
N ALA A 82 13.05 -12.07 6.11
CA ALA A 82 13.28 -13.22 6.98
C ALA A 82 13.06 -14.55 6.26
N PHE A 83 12.12 -14.62 5.31
CA PHE A 83 11.93 -15.83 4.52
C PHE A 83 13.15 -16.15 3.65
N ALA A 84 13.74 -15.14 3.02
CA ALA A 84 14.89 -15.32 2.15
C ALA A 84 16.19 -15.63 2.93
N GLU A 85 16.30 -15.13 4.17
CA GLU A 85 17.50 -15.26 5.01
C GLU A 85 17.44 -16.41 6.03
N ALA A 86 16.30 -17.09 6.18
CA ALA A 86 16.13 -18.14 7.17
C ALA A 86 17.05 -19.34 6.91
N MET A 87 17.75 -19.81 7.95
CA MET A 87 18.54 -21.06 7.85
C MET A 87 17.64 -22.29 7.74
N HIS A 88 16.50 -22.24 8.43
CA HIS A 88 15.50 -23.30 8.43
C HIS A 88 14.11 -22.71 8.15
N PHE A 89 13.38 -23.36 7.25
CA PHE A 89 12.01 -22.98 6.90
C PHE A 89 11.07 -24.18 7.07
N GLU A 90 9.96 -23.98 7.79
CA GLU A 90 8.88 -24.96 7.93
C GLU A 90 7.54 -24.29 7.61
N GLY A 91 6.81 -24.78 6.63
CA GLY A 91 5.52 -24.20 6.26
C GLY A 91 5.16 -24.45 4.81
N CYS A 92 4.25 -23.62 4.30
CA CYS A 92 3.77 -23.71 2.93
C CYS A 92 4.87 -23.37 1.90
N LYS A 93 4.78 -24.00 0.72
CA LYS A 93 5.79 -23.83 -0.33
C LYS A 93 5.99 -22.35 -0.65
N ASN A 94 7.24 -21.96 -0.90
CA ASN A 94 7.64 -20.58 -1.19
C ASN A 94 7.26 -19.55 -0.09
N GLY A 95 6.92 -20.00 1.12
CA GLY A 95 6.46 -19.14 2.20
C GLY A 95 5.10 -18.51 1.93
N CYS A 96 4.30 -19.10 1.03
CA CYS A 96 2.96 -18.63 0.73
C CYS A 96 2.09 -18.62 1.99
N THR A 97 1.39 -17.52 2.20
CA THR A 97 0.52 -17.31 3.36
C THR A 97 -0.95 -17.36 2.98
N LEU A 98 -1.29 -17.01 1.74
CA LEU A 98 -2.61 -17.24 1.17
C LEU A 98 -2.56 -18.48 0.28
N VAL A 99 -3.15 -19.60 0.73
CA VAL A 99 -2.93 -20.93 0.11
C VAL A 99 -4.22 -21.59 -0.42
N PRO A 100 -4.17 -22.34 -1.54
CA PRO A 100 -5.36 -22.90 -2.18
C PRO A 100 -6.15 -23.89 -1.31
N ASP A 101 -5.46 -24.57 -0.40
CA ASP A 101 -6.06 -25.59 0.47
C ASP A 101 -6.84 -24.97 1.65
N ASN A 102 -6.77 -23.66 1.85
CA ASN A 102 -7.51 -22.97 2.89
C ASN A 102 -8.98 -22.77 2.48
N CYS A 103 -9.91 -23.09 3.37
CA CYS A 103 -11.34 -23.00 3.09
C CYS A 103 -11.89 -21.56 3.04
N PHE A 104 -11.14 -20.58 3.55
CA PHE A 104 -11.55 -19.17 3.55
C PHE A 104 -11.00 -18.36 2.37
N THR A 105 -10.04 -18.91 1.64
CA THR A 105 -9.41 -18.20 0.51
C THR A 105 -10.30 -18.18 -0.72
N ASP A 106 -10.34 -17.03 -1.41
CA ASP A 106 -10.99 -16.93 -2.71
C ASP A 106 -10.18 -17.66 -3.78
N LYS A 107 -10.72 -18.78 -4.26
CA LYS A 107 -10.08 -19.63 -5.26
C LYS A 107 -9.93 -18.94 -6.62
N SER A 108 -10.74 -17.92 -6.91
CA SER A 108 -10.65 -17.17 -8.15
C SER A 108 -9.41 -16.28 -8.18
N GLU A 109 -9.02 -15.71 -7.04
CA GLU A 109 -7.80 -14.90 -6.90
C GLU A 109 -6.53 -15.74 -7.03
N LEU A 110 -6.59 -17.01 -6.60
CA LEU A 110 -5.47 -17.94 -6.69
C LEU A 110 -5.30 -18.65 -8.04
N LEU A 111 -6.17 -18.42 -9.03
CA LEU A 111 -6.06 -19.04 -10.35
C LEU A 111 -4.67 -18.85 -11.00
N PRO A 112 -4.04 -17.66 -10.95
CA PRO A 112 -2.68 -17.46 -11.48
C PRO A 112 -1.58 -18.06 -10.59
N PHE A 113 -1.91 -18.45 -9.36
CA PHE A 113 -0.98 -18.79 -8.28
C PHE A 113 -1.30 -20.17 -7.69
N PRO A 114 -1.03 -21.27 -8.43
CA PRO A 114 -1.42 -22.62 -8.01
C PRO A 114 -0.73 -23.12 -6.73
N LEU A 115 0.34 -22.45 -6.28
CA LEU A 115 1.04 -22.75 -5.02
C LEU A 115 0.63 -21.81 -3.87
N GLY A 116 -0.22 -20.82 -4.14
CA GLY A 116 -0.55 -19.74 -3.22
C GLY A 116 0.28 -18.49 -3.43
N ILE A 117 0.01 -17.49 -2.60
CA ILE A 117 0.59 -16.15 -2.65
C ILE A 117 1.32 -15.86 -1.34
N ARG A 118 2.50 -15.24 -1.41
CA ARG A 118 3.24 -14.73 -0.25
C ARG A 118 3.07 -13.22 -0.17
N ILE A 119 2.30 -12.77 0.81
CA ILE A 119 1.97 -11.35 1.04
C ILE A 119 2.18 -10.91 2.49
N ASP A 120 2.36 -11.85 3.41
CA ASP A 120 2.74 -11.57 4.79
C ASP A 120 4.26 -11.68 4.97
N TYR A 121 4.85 -10.67 5.60
CA TYR A 121 6.30 -10.56 5.73
C TYR A 121 6.73 -10.29 7.16
N ILE A 122 7.92 -10.78 7.50
CA ILE A 122 8.75 -10.25 8.59
C ILE A 122 10.06 -9.79 7.95
N LEU A 123 10.26 -8.48 7.91
CA LEU A 123 11.47 -7.84 7.40
C LEU A 123 12.29 -7.28 8.57
N TYR A 124 13.61 -7.35 8.48
CA TYR A 124 14.47 -6.86 9.57
C TYR A 124 15.77 -6.24 9.07
N LYS A 125 16.37 -5.40 9.91
CA LYS A 125 17.77 -4.99 9.78
C LYS A 125 18.36 -4.66 11.14
N ALA A 126 19.68 -4.79 11.23
CA ALA A 126 20.45 -4.20 12.32
C ALA A 126 21.00 -2.83 11.87
N ILE A 127 21.08 -1.90 12.80
CA ILE A 127 21.76 -0.61 12.62
C ILE A 127 22.74 -0.51 13.80
N SER A 128 24.01 -0.14 13.57
CA SER A 128 25.06 -0.02 14.60
C SER A 128 25.86 -1.31 14.90
N SER A 129 26.40 -1.44 16.11
CA SER A 129 27.21 -2.54 16.66
C SER A 129 26.41 -3.83 16.89
N PHE A 130 25.41 -4.12 16.07
CA PHE A 130 24.56 -5.29 16.18
C PHE A 130 24.50 -6.08 14.88
N THR A 131 24.33 -7.38 15.02
CA THR A 131 24.00 -8.28 13.92
C THR A 131 22.71 -9.00 14.25
N VAL A 132 21.90 -9.22 13.22
CA VAL A 132 20.65 -9.97 13.30
C VAL A 132 20.71 -11.03 12.21
N LYS A 133 20.41 -12.28 12.56
CA LYS A 133 20.27 -13.39 11.62
C LYS A 133 18.93 -14.06 11.83
N CYS A 134 18.28 -14.48 10.75
CA CYS A 134 17.10 -15.33 10.85
C CYS A 134 17.54 -16.80 10.98
N GLU A 135 17.29 -17.39 12.15
CA GLU A 135 17.59 -18.80 12.39
C GLU A 135 16.49 -19.68 11.80
N GLU A 136 15.23 -19.30 12.02
CA GLU A 136 14.08 -20.08 11.60
C GLU A 136 12.94 -19.16 11.16
N LEU A 137 12.24 -19.55 10.09
CA LEU A 137 10.95 -19.00 9.72
C LEU A 137 9.91 -20.12 9.62
N LYS A 138 8.72 -19.88 10.17
CA LYS A 138 7.59 -20.78 10.12
C LYS A 138 6.35 -20.11 9.54
N THR A 139 5.56 -20.84 8.76
CA THR A 139 4.16 -20.47 8.48
C THR A 139 3.21 -21.48 9.09
N THR A 140 2.07 -21.03 9.61
CA THR A 140 1.06 -21.91 10.19
C THR A 140 -0.34 -21.36 10.02
N THR A 141 -1.27 -22.19 9.54
CA THR A 141 -2.70 -21.88 9.56
C THR A 141 -3.25 -21.73 10.99
N GLY A 142 -2.62 -22.41 11.95
CA GLY A 142 -3.22 -22.71 13.24
C GLY A 142 -4.58 -23.44 13.09
N ARG A 143 -5.13 -23.96 14.19
CA ARG A 143 -6.46 -24.57 14.17
C ARG A 143 -7.23 -24.17 15.41
N ALA A 144 -8.51 -23.84 15.24
CA ALA A 144 -9.39 -23.55 16.36
C ALA A 144 -9.48 -24.75 17.31
N PRO A 145 -9.41 -24.57 18.65
CA PRO A 145 -9.43 -25.70 19.58
C PRO A 145 -10.65 -26.60 19.36
N GLY A 146 -10.40 -27.89 19.10
CA GLY A 146 -11.45 -28.89 18.87
C GLY A 146 -12.08 -28.87 17.47
N MET A 147 -11.55 -28.07 16.54
CA MET A 147 -12.06 -27.98 15.16
C MET A 147 -10.91 -28.12 14.15
N ASP A 148 -11.18 -28.77 13.02
CA ASP A 148 -10.26 -28.79 11.88
C ASP A 148 -10.56 -27.63 10.92
N ILE A 149 -10.52 -26.40 11.48
CA ILE A 149 -10.78 -25.16 10.74
C ILE A 149 -9.61 -24.21 11.02
N PRO A 150 -8.99 -23.61 9.98
CA PRO A 150 -7.91 -22.65 10.15
C PRO A 150 -8.42 -21.37 10.85
N PHE A 151 -7.52 -20.58 11.45
CA PHE A 151 -7.95 -19.33 12.12
C PHE A 151 -8.26 -18.19 11.15
N SER A 152 -7.65 -18.18 9.98
CA SER A 152 -7.80 -17.19 8.92
C SER A 152 -7.62 -17.85 7.57
N ASP A 153 -7.98 -17.13 6.51
CA ASP A 153 -7.54 -17.35 5.12
C ASP A 153 -6.02 -17.21 4.93
N HIS A 154 -5.35 -16.40 5.74
CA HIS A 154 -3.89 -16.29 5.78
C HIS A 154 -3.25 -17.23 6.81
N GLU A 155 -2.07 -17.78 6.48
CA GLU A 155 -1.18 -18.40 7.46
C GLU A 155 -0.44 -17.34 8.27
N ALA A 156 -0.32 -17.57 9.57
CA ALA A 156 0.53 -16.76 10.44
C ALA A 156 2.02 -17.00 10.12
N VAL A 157 2.80 -15.92 10.09
CA VAL A 157 4.26 -15.96 9.89
C VAL A 157 4.96 -15.76 11.23
N MET A 158 5.94 -16.63 11.52
CA MET A 158 6.79 -16.55 12.71
C MET A 158 8.25 -16.57 12.31
N ALA A 159 9.06 -15.68 12.88
CA ALA A 159 10.50 -15.65 12.68
C ALA A 159 11.23 -15.70 14.02
N THR A 160 12.23 -16.58 14.13
CA THR A 160 13.19 -16.59 15.23
C THR A 160 14.45 -15.87 14.79
N LEU A 161 14.69 -14.69 15.38
CA LEU A 161 15.80 -13.82 15.04
C LEU A 161 16.87 -13.87 16.14
N HIS A 162 18.10 -14.18 15.75
CA HIS A 162 19.25 -14.20 16.65
C HIS A 162 20.01 -12.87 16.60
N ILE A 163 19.99 -12.14 17.71
CA ILE A 163 20.55 -10.78 17.81
C ILE A 163 21.83 -10.81 18.65
N GLN A 164 22.95 -10.37 18.08
CA GLN A 164 24.24 -10.31 18.77
C GLN A 164 24.87 -8.92 18.69
N ARG A 165 25.44 -8.45 19.82
CA ARG A 165 26.27 -7.25 19.85
C ARG A 165 27.66 -7.58 19.28
N GLN A 166 28.10 -6.83 18.28
CA GLN A 166 29.49 -6.83 17.80
C GLN A 166 30.35 -5.86 18.61
N GLY A 167 31.57 -6.29 18.95
CA GLY A 167 32.54 -5.51 19.73
C GLY A 167 33.21 -4.36 18.97
N GLN A 168 33.05 -4.29 17.65
CA GLN A 168 33.38 -3.12 16.84
C GLN A 168 32.27 -2.88 15.81
N PRO A 169 31.94 -1.62 15.50
CA PRO A 169 31.09 -1.34 14.36
C PRO A 169 31.87 -1.79 13.12
N ALA A 170 31.47 -2.91 12.51
CA ALA A 170 31.75 -3.09 11.10
C ALA A 170 31.21 -1.83 10.44
N GLY A 171 32.10 -0.99 9.89
CA GLY A 171 31.69 0.19 9.15
C GLY A 171 30.61 -0.28 8.20
N ALA A 172 29.38 0.19 8.39
CA ALA A 172 28.27 -0.21 7.56
C ALA A 172 28.71 0.15 6.14
N THR A 173 29.12 -0.87 5.39
CA THR A 173 29.26 -0.74 3.96
C THR A 173 27.85 -0.43 3.53
N LEU A 174 27.60 0.86 3.26
CA LEU A 174 26.48 1.31 2.47
C LEU A 174 26.63 0.51 1.18
N GLY A 175 25.93 -0.63 1.12
CA GLY A 175 26.10 -1.61 0.08
C GLY A 175 25.95 -0.90 -1.25
N THR A 176 26.91 -1.15 -2.13
CA THR A 176 26.87 -0.82 -3.55
C THR A 176 25.52 -1.21 -4.14
N ALA A 177 24.57 -0.28 -4.14
CA ALA A 177 23.22 -0.47 -4.66
C ALA A 177 22.66 0.82 -5.28
N ASP A 178 23.53 1.77 -5.69
CA ASP A 178 23.06 3.03 -6.28
C ASP A 178 22.34 2.80 -7.64
N PRO A 179 22.87 1.96 -8.56
CA PRO A 179 22.20 1.72 -9.85
C PRO A 179 20.92 0.90 -9.73
N ALA A 180 20.95 -0.22 -9.01
CA ALA A 180 19.79 -1.09 -8.85
C ALA A 180 18.63 -0.40 -8.11
N LEU A 181 18.93 0.46 -7.13
CA LEU A 181 17.91 1.25 -6.46
C LEU A 181 17.33 2.33 -7.37
N ALA A 182 18.15 2.98 -8.19
CA ALA A 182 17.66 3.95 -9.17
C ALA A 182 16.69 3.31 -10.18
N ASP A 183 16.99 2.09 -10.64
CA ASP A 183 16.09 1.34 -11.53
C ASP A 183 14.75 1.04 -10.86
N VAL A 184 14.77 0.55 -9.62
CA VAL A 184 13.56 0.25 -8.83
C VAL A 184 12.73 1.51 -8.56
N VAL A 185 13.37 2.63 -8.19
CA VAL A 185 12.67 3.90 -7.98
C VAL A 185 12.10 4.44 -9.30
N THR A 186 12.79 4.22 -10.43
CA THR A 186 12.30 4.60 -11.77
C THR A 186 11.05 3.80 -12.14
N GLU A 187 11.07 2.49 -11.91
CA GLU A 187 9.92 1.61 -12.13
C GLU A 187 8.74 2.01 -11.24
N ALA A 188 8.96 2.18 -9.93
CA ALA A 188 7.93 2.61 -8.99
C ALA A 188 7.31 3.96 -9.38
N ARG A 189 8.16 4.91 -9.80
CA ARG A 189 7.71 6.23 -10.29
C ARG A 189 6.87 6.10 -11.56
N ALA A 190 7.20 5.19 -12.47
CA ALA A 190 6.42 4.97 -13.68
C ALA A 190 5.00 4.50 -13.36
N GLU A 191 4.86 3.57 -12.42
CA GLU A 191 3.57 3.05 -11.94
C GLU A 191 2.75 4.12 -11.20
N VAL A 192 3.38 4.86 -10.27
CA VAL A 192 2.73 6.01 -9.60
C VAL A 192 2.30 7.06 -10.62
N GLY A 193 3.12 7.32 -11.64
CA GLY A 193 2.80 8.22 -12.74
C GLY A 193 1.62 7.74 -13.60
N ALA A 194 1.48 6.43 -13.82
CA ALA A 194 0.32 5.84 -14.48
C ALA A 194 -0.96 6.04 -13.66
N GLY A 195 -0.89 5.79 -12.35
CA GLY A 195 -1.96 6.08 -11.39
C GLY A 195 -2.36 7.56 -11.39
N LEU A 196 -1.37 8.47 -11.37
CA LEU A 196 -1.61 9.91 -11.40
C LEU A 196 -2.37 10.35 -12.66
N ARG A 197 -2.01 9.81 -13.83
CA ARG A 197 -2.73 10.07 -15.07
C ARG A 197 -4.17 9.56 -15.00
N ALA A 198 -4.39 8.38 -14.41
CA ALA A 198 -5.74 7.83 -14.22
C ALA A 198 -6.58 8.69 -13.26
N ALA A 199 -6.05 9.05 -12.09
CA ALA A 199 -6.72 9.89 -11.11
C ALA A 199 -7.06 11.29 -11.67
N ARG A 200 -6.17 11.89 -12.46
CA ARG A 200 -6.44 13.17 -13.15
C ARG A 200 -7.62 13.06 -14.13
N ARG A 201 -7.72 11.96 -14.90
CA ARG A 201 -8.87 11.72 -15.79
C ARG A 201 -10.16 11.57 -15.00
N GLN A 202 -10.15 10.82 -13.90
CA GLN A 202 -11.34 10.65 -13.06
C GLN A 202 -11.78 11.96 -12.41
N ARG A 203 -10.84 12.74 -11.87
CA ARG A 203 -11.10 14.08 -11.32
C ARG A 203 -11.73 15.03 -12.33
N TYR A 204 -11.24 15.01 -13.58
CA TYR A 204 -11.80 15.82 -14.66
C TYR A 204 -13.22 15.36 -15.02
N SER A 205 -13.42 14.04 -15.14
CA SER A 205 -14.73 13.45 -15.44
C SER A 205 -15.77 13.79 -14.37
N SER A 206 -15.44 13.58 -13.09
CA SER A 206 -16.32 13.89 -11.96
C SER A 206 -16.60 15.38 -11.82
N GLY A 207 -15.60 16.23 -12.04
CA GLY A 207 -15.78 17.69 -12.05
C GLY A 207 -16.73 18.15 -13.17
N ARG A 208 -16.58 17.59 -14.38
CA ARG A 208 -17.50 17.87 -15.49
C ARG A 208 -18.92 17.42 -15.19
N MET A 209 -19.09 16.24 -14.59
CA MET A 209 -20.40 15.75 -14.17
C MET A 209 -21.05 16.65 -13.12
N ALA A 210 -20.29 17.13 -12.14
CA ALA A 210 -20.78 18.08 -11.14
C ALA A 210 -21.24 19.40 -11.77
N VAL A 211 -20.45 19.97 -12.70
CA VAL A 211 -20.82 21.19 -13.42
C VAL A 211 -22.09 20.99 -14.25
N LEU A 212 -22.22 19.88 -14.98
CA LEU A 212 -23.41 19.58 -15.77
C LEU A 212 -24.67 19.42 -14.89
N ALA A 213 -24.54 18.73 -13.75
CA ALA A 213 -25.63 18.60 -12.79
C ALA A 213 -26.05 19.95 -12.19
N LEU A 214 -25.08 20.81 -11.87
CA LEU A 214 -25.35 22.18 -11.39
C LEU A 214 -26.05 23.03 -12.46
N LEU A 215 -25.57 22.99 -13.71
CA LEU A 215 -26.21 23.72 -14.81
C LEU A 215 -27.65 23.26 -15.04
N LEU A 216 -27.92 21.96 -14.93
CA LEU A 216 -29.29 21.43 -15.01
C LEU A 216 -30.18 21.96 -13.89
N LEU A 217 -29.69 21.98 -12.64
CA LEU A 217 -30.42 22.54 -11.51
C LEU A 217 -30.69 24.04 -11.67
N LEU A 218 -29.72 24.81 -12.17
CA LEU A 218 -29.88 26.24 -12.45
C LEU A 218 -30.90 26.49 -13.56
N LEU A 219 -30.87 25.69 -14.63
CA LEU A 219 -31.85 25.76 -15.72
C LEU A 219 -33.26 25.44 -15.21
N GLN A 220 -33.38 24.43 -14.35
CA GLN A 220 -34.63 24.11 -13.67
C GLN A 220 -35.09 25.30 -12.81
N ALA A 221 -34.25 25.84 -11.93
CA ALA A 221 -34.59 27.00 -11.11
C ALA A 221 -35.08 28.19 -11.96
N ALA A 222 -34.37 28.50 -13.06
CA ALA A 222 -34.78 29.56 -13.98
C ALA A 222 -36.15 29.29 -14.63
N ALA A 223 -36.42 28.06 -15.08
CA ALA A 223 -37.71 27.68 -15.64
C ALA A 223 -38.85 27.77 -14.61
N ALA A 224 -38.59 27.39 -13.36
CA ALA A 224 -39.54 27.54 -12.26
C ALA A 224 -39.83 29.02 -11.98
N LEU A 225 -38.80 29.88 -11.91
CA LEU A 225 -38.98 31.33 -11.73
C LEU A 225 -39.76 31.96 -12.90
N ALA A 226 -39.46 31.60 -14.14
CA ALA A 226 -40.18 32.11 -15.31
C ALA A 226 -41.68 31.74 -15.26
N THR A 227 -41.99 30.52 -14.80
CA THR A 227 -43.37 30.07 -14.59
C THR A 227 -44.06 30.88 -13.49
N LEU A 228 -43.38 31.13 -12.35
CA LEU A 228 -43.92 31.98 -11.28
C LEU A 228 -44.13 33.44 -11.73
N ALA A 229 -43.27 33.96 -12.60
CA ALA A 229 -43.35 35.32 -13.13
C ALA A 229 -44.37 35.48 -14.27
N GLY A 230 -45.14 34.43 -14.61
CA GLY A 230 -46.18 34.50 -15.63
C GLY A 230 -45.68 34.50 -17.07
N LEU A 231 -44.41 34.13 -17.31
CA LEU A 231 -43.81 34.00 -18.64
C LEU A 231 -43.97 32.58 -19.23
N GLY A 232 -44.75 31.72 -18.58
CA GLY A 232 -44.98 30.33 -18.98
C GLY A 232 -46.01 30.18 -20.10
N THR A 233 -45.89 29.10 -20.88
CA THR A 233 -46.91 28.69 -21.87
C THR A 233 -48.21 28.25 -21.19
N GLU A 234 -49.36 28.41 -21.85
CA GLU A 234 -50.72 27.98 -21.40
C GLU A 234 -50.87 26.47 -21.06
N GLN A 235 -49.84 25.66 -21.26
CA GLN A 235 -49.86 24.23 -20.93
C GLN A 235 -49.54 23.96 -19.44
N PRO A 236 -50.15 22.90 -18.85
CA PRO A 236 -49.88 22.54 -17.46
C PRO A 236 -48.42 22.13 -17.26
N PHE A 237 -47.70 22.85 -16.39
CA PHE A 237 -46.31 22.55 -16.04
C PHE A 237 -46.17 21.15 -15.42
N PRO A 238 -45.30 20.25 -15.93
CA PRO A 238 -45.16 18.88 -15.45
C PRO A 238 -44.38 18.81 -14.13
N LYS A 239 -45.04 19.20 -13.03
CA LYS A 239 -44.44 19.34 -11.69
C LYS A 239 -43.72 18.09 -11.20
N LEU A 240 -44.34 16.91 -11.35
CA LEU A 240 -43.77 15.65 -10.86
C LEU A 240 -42.46 15.30 -11.57
N SER A 241 -42.45 15.31 -12.90
CA SER A 241 -41.26 15.01 -13.72
C SER A 241 -40.14 16.02 -13.45
N PHE A 242 -40.50 17.30 -13.29
CA PHE A 242 -39.56 18.36 -12.97
C PHE A 242 -38.92 18.17 -11.59
N CYS A 243 -39.71 17.85 -10.57
CA CYS A 243 -39.21 17.54 -9.22
C CYS A 243 -38.33 16.28 -9.21
N LEU A 244 -38.75 15.20 -9.88
CA LEU A 244 -37.95 13.97 -9.97
C LEU A 244 -36.60 14.22 -10.64
N LEU A 245 -36.58 14.97 -11.74
CA LEU A 245 -35.34 15.35 -12.42
C LEU A 245 -34.44 16.21 -11.53
N ALA A 246 -35.01 17.13 -10.76
CA ALA A 246 -34.25 17.96 -9.82
C ALA A 246 -33.63 17.13 -8.69
N PHE A 247 -34.37 16.17 -8.12
CA PHE A 247 -33.83 15.25 -7.12
C PHE A 247 -32.71 14.38 -7.69
N LEU A 248 -32.88 13.86 -8.92
CA LEU A 248 -31.84 13.10 -9.61
C LEU A 248 -30.59 13.96 -9.86
N ALA A 249 -30.77 15.18 -10.37
CA ALA A 249 -29.66 16.12 -10.61
C ALA A 249 -28.93 16.48 -9.32
N LEU A 250 -29.65 16.67 -8.21
CA LEU A 250 -29.06 16.90 -6.89
C LEU A 250 -28.25 15.69 -6.41
N GLY A 251 -28.79 14.47 -6.55
CA GLY A 251 -28.08 13.23 -6.21
C GLY A 251 -26.79 13.07 -7.01
N VAL A 252 -26.85 13.32 -8.33
CA VAL A 252 -25.66 13.31 -9.20
C VAL A 252 -24.67 14.40 -8.79
N LEU A 253 -25.13 15.61 -8.47
CA LEU A 253 -24.25 16.69 -8.03
C LEU A 253 -23.50 16.32 -6.75
N VAL A 254 -24.19 15.77 -5.74
CA VAL A 254 -23.58 15.35 -4.47
C VAL A 254 -22.54 14.24 -4.71
N LEU A 255 -22.91 13.20 -5.45
CA LEU A 255 -22.01 12.09 -5.75
C LEU A 255 -20.78 12.56 -6.56
N ALA A 256 -20.99 13.31 -7.64
CA ALA A 256 -19.93 13.80 -8.50
C ALA A 256 -18.98 14.76 -7.76
N THR A 257 -19.51 15.59 -6.87
CA THR A 257 -18.70 16.46 -6.01
C THR A 257 -17.87 15.65 -5.02
N GLY A 258 -18.48 14.65 -4.36
CA GLY A 258 -17.76 13.73 -3.48
C GLY A 258 -16.61 13.01 -4.20
N LEU A 259 -16.87 12.45 -5.38
CA LEU A 259 -15.85 11.82 -6.23
C LEU A 259 -14.79 12.82 -6.69
N HIS A 260 -15.16 14.06 -7.01
CA HIS A 260 -14.21 15.10 -7.39
C HIS A 260 -13.26 15.45 -6.24
N LEU A 261 -13.77 15.57 -5.01
CA LEU A 261 -12.96 15.80 -3.83
C LEU A 261 -12.02 14.61 -3.56
N PHE A 262 -12.55 13.38 -3.63
CA PHE A 262 -11.75 12.16 -3.48
C PHE A 262 -10.59 12.11 -4.49
N HIS A 263 -10.87 12.26 -5.78
CA HIS A 263 -9.82 12.24 -6.80
C HIS A 263 -8.90 13.46 -6.74
N THR A 264 -9.33 14.57 -6.13
CA THR A 264 -8.43 15.71 -5.85
C THR A 264 -7.40 15.35 -4.78
N MET A 265 -7.82 14.67 -3.71
CA MET A 265 -6.90 14.16 -2.70
C MET A 265 -5.96 13.10 -3.29
N GLU A 266 -6.50 12.16 -4.06
CA GLU A 266 -5.73 11.12 -4.73
C GLU A 266 -4.64 11.69 -5.66
N VAL A 267 -5.00 12.67 -6.51
CA VAL A 267 -4.04 13.37 -7.37
C VAL A 267 -2.95 14.06 -6.56
N LYS A 268 -3.32 14.69 -5.43
CA LYS A 268 -2.35 15.38 -4.56
C LYS A 268 -1.34 14.40 -3.96
N MET A 269 -1.80 13.26 -3.45
CA MET A 269 -0.93 12.22 -2.88
C MET A 269 0.00 11.64 -3.93
N LEU A 270 -0.54 11.15 -5.04
CA LEU A 270 0.24 10.53 -6.11
C LEU A 270 1.27 11.50 -6.71
N HIS A 271 0.89 12.75 -6.93
CA HIS A 271 1.81 13.76 -7.45
C HIS A 271 2.93 14.08 -6.46
N GLY A 272 2.61 14.24 -5.17
CA GLY A 272 3.63 14.47 -4.14
C GLY A 272 4.63 13.34 -4.03
N THR A 273 4.18 12.09 -4.10
CA THR A 273 5.06 10.91 -4.11
C THR A 273 5.92 10.85 -5.38
N GLU A 274 5.33 11.12 -6.55
CA GLU A 274 6.04 11.13 -7.83
C GLU A 274 7.16 12.18 -7.85
N ASP A 275 6.90 13.38 -7.32
CA ASP A 275 7.89 14.45 -7.17
C ASP A 275 9.01 14.05 -6.20
N GLN A 276 8.68 13.38 -5.08
CA GLN A 276 9.67 12.88 -4.13
C GLN A 276 10.59 11.83 -4.77
N MET A 277 10.02 10.86 -5.48
CA MET A 277 10.79 9.85 -6.21
C MET A 277 11.68 10.49 -7.29
N TRP A 278 11.17 11.51 -7.99
CA TRP A 278 11.95 12.28 -8.96
C TRP A 278 13.15 12.99 -8.34
N MET A 279 12.96 13.67 -7.20
CA MET A 279 14.05 14.33 -6.48
C MET A 279 15.12 13.33 -6.03
N VAL A 280 14.68 12.16 -5.56
CA VAL A 280 15.57 11.07 -5.19
C VAL A 280 16.38 10.56 -6.38
N LEU A 281 15.75 10.32 -7.53
CA LEU A 281 16.44 9.85 -8.73
C LEU A 281 17.55 10.83 -9.16
N ARG A 282 17.28 12.13 -9.12
CA ARG A 282 18.31 13.15 -9.38
C ARG A 282 19.47 13.05 -8.37
N ALA A 283 19.14 12.93 -7.09
CA ALA A 283 20.17 12.83 -6.05
C ALA A 283 21.00 11.54 -6.14
N LEU A 284 20.44 10.43 -6.66
CA LEU A 284 21.19 9.19 -6.94
C LEU A 284 22.09 9.34 -8.17
N GLN A 285 21.64 10.06 -9.20
CA GLN A 285 22.40 10.32 -10.43
C GLN A 285 23.53 11.35 -10.25
N GLU A 286 23.40 12.28 -9.31
CA GLU A 286 24.40 13.30 -8.99
C GLU A 286 25.51 12.80 -8.05
N ARG A 287 25.42 11.56 -7.56
CA ARG A 287 26.49 10.95 -6.74
C ARG A 287 27.64 10.50 -7.63
N PRO A 288 28.89 10.92 -7.34
CA PRO A 288 30.07 10.54 -8.10
C PRO A 288 30.44 9.05 -7.93
#